data_AF-A0A7J3QSJ2-F1
#
_entry.id   AF-A0A7J3QSJ2-F1
#
_cell.length_a   1.000
_cell.length_b   1.000
_cell.length_c   1.000
_cell.angle_alpha   90.00
_cell.angle_beta   90.00
_cell.angle_gamma   90.00
#
_symmetry.space_group_name_H-M   'P 1'
#
loop_
_entity.id
_entity.type
_entity.pdbx_description
1 polymer ?
#
loop_
_entity_poly.entity_id
_entity_poly.type
_entity_poly.pdbx_seq_one_letter_code
_entity_poly.pdbx_strand_id
1 'polypeptide(L)'
;MEAAYICRRCGKTYSTSEYLRSHFCGNCGTLLMRTSAYQAMIEKKAAESEENFESLVKQFFPYRSFRLFQLKAIKFAYQTIKEGKIGLLCSPCGTGKSISVLTAFFAAREQNPTIGRLIALTRTKNQLEIYSRELKNIK
;
A
#
# COMPACT_ATOMS: atom_id res chain seq x y z
N MET A 1 -14.83 -13.25 -27.26
CA MET A 1 -13.52 -12.86 -27.83
C MET A 1 -12.69 -12.30 -26.68
N GLU A 2 -11.65 -13.01 -26.25
CA GLU A 2 -10.79 -12.53 -25.17
C GLU A 2 -9.85 -11.44 -25.69
N ALA A 3 -9.75 -10.34 -24.96
CA ALA A 3 -8.79 -9.29 -25.24
C ALA A 3 -7.37 -9.77 -24.91
N ALA A 4 -6.58 -10.08 -25.95
CA ALA A 4 -5.22 -10.60 -25.81
C ALA A 4 -4.15 -9.51 -25.64
N TYR A 5 -4.44 -8.26 -26.03
CA TYR A 5 -3.48 -7.16 -26.01
C TYR A 5 -4.06 -5.90 -25.36
N ILE A 6 -3.20 -5.08 -24.78
CA ILE A 6 -3.54 -3.84 -24.08
C ILE A 6 -2.53 -2.74 -24.38
N CYS A 7 -3.06 -1.52 -24.53
CA CYS A 7 -2.31 -0.29 -24.65
C CYS A 7 -1.89 0.22 -23.27
N ARG A 8 -0.59 0.25 -22.97
CA ARG A 8 -0.07 0.72 -21.66
C ARG A 8 -0.40 2.18 -21.31
N ARG A 9 -0.61 3.03 -22.33
CA ARG A 9 -0.80 4.48 -22.15
C ARG A 9 -2.26 4.88 -22.03
N CYS A 10 -3.13 4.16 -22.74
CA CYS A 10 -4.54 4.50 -22.90
C CYS A 10 -5.48 3.47 -22.27
N GLY A 11 -4.97 2.32 -21.81
CA GLY A 11 -5.74 1.25 -21.18
C GLY A 11 -6.66 0.47 -22.12
N LYS A 12 -6.72 0.84 -23.41
CA LYS A 12 -7.60 0.20 -24.39
C LYS A 12 -7.12 -1.23 -24.68
N THR A 13 -8.06 -2.16 -24.69
CA THR A 13 -7.85 -3.57 -24.96
C THR A 13 -8.14 -3.90 -26.42
N TYR A 14 -7.44 -4.89 -26.95
CA TYR A 14 -7.47 -5.29 -28.34
C TYR A 14 -7.49 -6.82 -28.44
N SER A 15 -8.25 -7.32 -29.41
CA SER A 15 -8.24 -8.73 -29.81
C SER A 15 -6.99 -9.07 -30.64
N THR A 16 -6.70 -10.36 -30.79
CA THR A 16 -5.55 -10.82 -31.61
C THR A 16 -5.67 -10.37 -33.07
N SER A 17 -6.88 -10.38 -33.64
CA SER A 17 -7.13 -9.95 -35.02
C SER A 17 -6.88 -8.45 -35.21
N GLU A 18 -7.26 -7.61 -34.25
CA GLU A 18 -6.96 -6.17 -34.28
C GLU A 18 -5.46 -5.89 -34.14
N TYR A 19 -4.76 -6.63 -33.27
CA TYR A 19 -3.32 -6.51 -33.10
C TYR A 19 -2.55 -6.85 -34.39
N LEU A 20 -3.00 -7.87 -35.14
CA LEU A 20 -2.37 -8.24 -36.42
C LEU A 20 -2.59 -7.18 -37.51
N ARG A 21 -3.66 -6.38 -37.42
CA ARG A 21 -3.88 -5.25 -38.35
C ARG A 21 -2.97 -4.06 -38.03
N SER A 22 -2.75 -3.79 -36.74
CA SER A 22 -1.83 -2.76 -36.28
C SER A 22 -1.29 -3.14 -34.93
N HIS A 23 0.04 -3.33 -34.86
CA HIS A 23 0.74 -3.57 -33.59
C HIS A 23 0.71 -2.35 -32.66
N PHE A 24 0.32 -1.18 -33.17
CA PHE A 24 0.23 0.06 -32.43
C PHE A 24 -1.22 0.42 -32.11
N CYS A 25 -1.41 1.04 -30.95
CA CYS A 25 -2.69 1.60 -30.56
C CYS A 25 -3.10 2.73 -31.52
N GLY A 26 -4.24 2.58 -32.18
CA GLY A 26 -4.78 3.59 -33.10
C GLY A 26 -5.12 4.95 -32.46
N ASN A 27 -5.17 5.06 -31.14
CA ASN A 27 -5.45 6.33 -30.45
C ASN A 27 -4.18 7.10 -30.06
N CYS A 28 -3.15 6.41 -29.58
CA CYS A 28 -1.98 7.07 -28.97
C CYS A 28 -0.64 6.62 -29.53
N GLY A 29 -0.63 5.79 -30.59
CA GLY A 29 0.58 5.30 -31.26
C GLY A 29 1.47 4.40 -30.41
N THR A 30 1.05 4.03 -29.20
CA THR A 30 1.86 3.20 -28.30
C THR A 30 1.77 1.73 -28.72
N LEU A 31 2.90 1.02 -28.68
CA LEU A 31 2.95 -0.42 -28.97
C LEU A 31 2.03 -1.20 -28.02
N LEU A 32 1.21 -2.07 -28.58
CA LEU A 32 0.32 -2.94 -27.82
C LEU A 32 1.12 -4.07 -27.16
N MET A 33 0.87 -4.31 -25.88
CA MET A 33 1.50 -5.39 -25.12
C MET A 33 0.50 -6.52 -24.90
N ARG A 34 0.97 -7.76 -24.76
CA ARG A 34 0.09 -8.85 -24.33
C ARG A 34 -0.49 -8.53 -22.96
N THR A 35 -1.78 -8.79 -22.78
CA THR A 35 -2.48 -8.58 -21.51
C THR A 35 -1.78 -9.31 -20.36
N SER A 36 -1.32 -10.55 -20.58
CA SER A 36 -0.57 -11.32 -19.58
C SER A 36 0.78 -10.68 -19.21
N ALA A 37 1.52 -10.14 -20.18
CA ALA A 37 2.77 -9.44 -19.92
C ALA A 37 2.54 -8.11 -19.19
N TYR A 38 1.45 -7.40 -19.53
CA TYR A 38 1.05 -6.18 -18.84
C TYR A 38 0.61 -6.45 -17.39
N GLN A 39 -0.16 -7.51 -17.16
CA GLN A 39 -0.54 -7.99 -15.82
C GLN A 39 0.70 -8.37 -15.01
N ALA A 40 1.61 -9.18 -15.57
CA ALA A 40 2.87 -9.52 -14.90
C ALA A 40 3.73 -8.28 -14.59
N MET A 41 3.73 -7.26 -15.45
CA MET A 41 4.39 -5.98 -15.17
C MET A 41 3.74 -5.23 -14.00
N ILE A 42 2.40 -5.19 -13.91
CA ILE A 42 1.68 -4.58 -12.79
C ILE A 42 1.95 -5.36 -11.50
N GLU A 43 1.87 -6.68 -11.54
CA GLU A 43 2.15 -7.56 -10.40
C GLU A 43 3.59 -7.39 -9.92
N LYS A 44 4.56 -7.32 -10.83
CA LYS A 44 5.96 -7.04 -10.49
C LYS A 44 6.14 -5.67 -9.86
N LYS A 45 5.48 -4.64 -10.41
CA LYS A 45 5.52 -3.28 -9.84
C LYS A 45 4.83 -3.21 -8.47
N ALA A 46 3.75 -3.96 -8.29
CA ALA A 46 3.06 -4.10 -7.01
C ALA A 46 3.95 -4.84 -6.00
N ALA A 47 4.60 -5.93 -6.39
CA ALA A 47 5.55 -6.68 -5.55
C ALA A 47 6.76 -5.83 -5.14
N GLU A 48 7.38 -5.10 -6.08
CA GLU A 48 8.47 -4.16 -5.77
C GLU A 48 8.02 -3.06 -4.79
N SER A 49 6.79 -2.55 -4.95
CA SER A 49 6.21 -1.57 -4.02
C SER A 49 5.89 -2.17 -2.65
N GLU A 50 5.49 -3.45 -2.60
CA GLU A 50 5.19 -4.19 -1.38
C GLU A 50 6.48 -4.50 -0.61
N GLU A 51 7.53 -4.94 -1.30
CA GLU A 51 8.83 -5.25 -0.71
C GLU A 51 9.52 -3.99 -0.15
N ASN A 52 9.40 -2.87 -0.86
CA ASN A 52 9.82 -1.55 -0.39
C ASN A 52 8.97 -1.06 0.79
N PHE A 53 7.67 -1.35 0.80
CA PHE A 53 6.82 -1.02 1.94
C PHE A 53 7.16 -1.84 3.18
N GLU A 54 7.38 -3.15 3.05
CA GLU A 54 7.77 -3.99 4.17
C GLU A 54 9.12 -3.58 4.75
N SER A 55 10.10 -3.22 3.90
CA SER A 55 11.40 -2.75 4.36
C SER A 55 11.28 -1.44 5.14
N LEU A 56 10.46 -0.49 4.66
CA LEU A 56 10.16 0.76 5.35
C LEU A 56 9.46 0.52 6.69
N VAL A 57 8.46 -0.35 6.72
CA VAL A 57 7.74 -0.71 7.95
C VAL A 57 8.69 -1.31 8.98
N LYS A 58 9.62 -2.19 8.56
CA LYS A 58 10.61 -2.82 9.44
C LYS A 58 11.58 -1.81 10.09
N GLN A 59 11.78 -0.62 9.51
CA GLN A 59 12.63 0.41 10.12
C GLN A 59 12.00 0.98 11.40
N PHE A 60 10.68 1.19 11.37
CA PHE A 60 9.94 1.81 12.49
C PHE A 60 9.28 0.79 13.41
N PHE A 61 9.11 -0.45 12.97
CA PHE A 61 8.42 -1.47 13.75
C PHE A 61 9.32 -2.01 14.88
N PRO A 62 8.91 -1.90 16.16
CA PRO A 62 9.81 -2.13 17.29
C PRO A 62 9.98 -3.60 17.66
N TYR A 63 9.19 -4.50 17.09
CA TYR A 63 9.20 -5.93 17.43
C TYR A 63 9.92 -6.75 16.37
N ARG A 64 10.50 -7.90 16.78
CA ARG A 64 11.23 -8.80 15.89
C ARG A 64 10.38 -9.40 14.77
N SER A 65 9.08 -9.57 15.01
CA SER A 65 8.16 -10.21 14.06
C SER A 65 6.76 -9.61 14.15
N PHE A 66 6.05 -9.67 13.02
CA PHE A 66 4.66 -9.23 12.93
C PHE A 66 3.71 -10.30 13.49
N ARG A 67 2.67 -9.85 14.18
CA ARG A 67 1.54 -10.70 14.56
C ARG A 67 0.66 -10.98 13.34
N LEU A 68 -0.19 -12.00 13.46
CA LEU A 68 -1.13 -12.37 12.41
C LEU A 68 -1.98 -11.16 11.97
N PHE A 69 -1.99 -10.87 10.67
CA PHE A 69 -2.68 -9.74 10.03
C PHE A 69 -2.20 -8.34 10.44
N GLN A 70 -1.14 -8.21 11.25
CA GLN A 70 -0.65 -6.91 11.69
C GLN A 70 -0.12 -6.06 10.54
N LEU A 71 0.56 -6.69 9.57
CA LEU A 71 1.05 -6.01 8.37
C LEU A 71 -0.09 -5.44 7.52
N LYS A 72 -1.22 -6.15 7.43
CA LYS A 72 -2.44 -5.65 6.77
C LYS A 72 -2.99 -4.43 7.49
N ALA A 73 -3.01 -4.42 8.82
CA ALA A 73 -3.44 -3.28 9.62
C ALA A 73 -2.51 -2.06 9.44
N ILE A 74 -1.19 -2.28 9.37
CA ILE A 74 -0.21 -1.22 9.08
C ILE A 74 -0.44 -0.66 7.68
N LYS A 75 -0.57 -1.53 6.67
CA LYS A 75 -0.82 -1.13 5.28
C LYS A 75 -2.08 -0.30 5.14
N PHE A 76 -3.18 -0.73 5.77
CA PHE A 76 -4.44 0.00 5.78
C PHE A 76 -4.28 1.40 6.40
N ALA A 77 -3.66 1.49 7.58
CA ALA A 77 -3.43 2.77 8.24
C ALA A 77 -2.51 3.69 7.42
N TYR A 78 -1.45 3.14 6.83
CA TYR A 78 -0.49 3.88 6.01
C TYR A 78 -1.16 4.48 4.77
N GLN A 79 -1.96 3.69 4.05
CA GLN A 79 -2.71 4.18 2.88
C GLN A 79 -3.71 5.26 3.28
N THR A 80 -4.44 5.04 4.39
CA THR A 80 -5.40 6.02 4.91
C THR A 80 -4.73 7.38 5.21
N ILE A 81 -3.56 7.36 5.86
CA ILE A 81 -2.79 8.57 6.19
C ILE A 81 -2.25 9.22 4.93
N LYS A 82 -1.63 8.43 4.03
CA LYS A 82 -1.02 8.92 2.79
C LYS A 82 -2.03 9.59 1.87
N GLU A 83 -3.24 9.04 1.80
CA GLU A 83 -4.32 9.54 0.94
C GLU A 83 -5.17 10.63 1.62
N GLY A 84 -4.93 10.93 2.90
CA GLY A 84 -5.71 11.91 3.65
C GLY A 84 -7.18 11.50 3.84
N LYS A 85 -7.45 10.19 3.92
CA LYS A 85 -8.82 9.64 4.05
C LYS A 85 -9.19 9.35 5.50
N ILE A 86 -10.48 9.08 5.73
CA ILE A 86 -11.00 8.54 6.99
C ILE A 86 -11.02 7.02 6.89
N GLY A 87 -10.38 6.34 7.84
CA GLY A 87 -10.31 4.88 7.88
C GLY A 87 -10.83 4.32 9.20
N LEU A 88 -11.62 3.24 9.12
CA LEU A 88 -12.10 2.49 10.28
C LEU A 88 -11.28 1.19 10.42
N LEU A 89 -10.37 1.15 11.40
CA LEU A 89 -9.56 -0.04 11.67
C LEU A 89 -10.21 -0.95 12.72
N CYS A 90 -10.96 -1.95 12.26
CA CYS A 90 -11.54 -2.99 13.11
C CYS A 90 -10.66 -4.25 13.07
N SER A 91 -10.17 -4.68 14.24
CA SER A 91 -9.30 -5.85 14.37
C SER A 91 -9.39 -6.41 15.80
N PRO A 92 -9.24 -7.73 16.01
CA PRO A 92 -9.33 -8.33 17.34
C PRO A 92 -8.31 -7.77 18.33
N CYS A 93 -8.57 -8.01 19.62
CA CYS A 93 -7.61 -7.68 20.68
C CYS A 93 -6.31 -8.46 20.47
N GLY A 94 -5.17 -7.82 20.73
CA GLY A 94 -3.86 -8.46 20.56
C GLY A 94 -3.25 -8.37 19.15
N THR A 95 -3.94 -7.87 18.12
CA THR A 95 -3.32 -7.67 16.78
C THR A 95 -2.30 -6.52 16.76
N GLY A 96 -2.27 -5.67 17.79
CA GLY A 96 -1.35 -4.55 17.89
C GLY A 96 -1.84 -3.29 17.15
N LYS A 97 -3.14 -2.98 17.22
CA LYS A 97 -3.76 -1.82 16.56
C LYS A 97 -2.99 -0.51 16.79
N SER A 98 -2.64 -0.21 18.04
CA SER A 98 -1.91 1.02 18.39
C SER A 98 -0.54 1.10 17.71
N ILE A 99 0.28 0.04 17.83
CA ILE A 99 1.60 0.03 17.20
C ILE A 99 1.50 0.01 15.68
N SER A 100 0.46 -0.63 15.12
CA SER A 100 0.23 -0.62 13.67
C SER A 100 0.00 0.80 13.14
N VAL A 101 -0.82 1.60 13.83
CA VAL A 101 -1.08 3.00 13.46
C VAL A 101 0.17 3.86 13.64
N LEU A 102 0.92 3.69 14.74
CA LEU A 102 2.16 4.43 14.96
C LEU A 102 3.21 4.14 13.87
N THR A 103 3.44 2.86 13.58
CA THR A 103 4.39 2.43 12.54
C THR A 103 3.99 2.97 11.16
N ALA A 104 2.70 2.87 10.84
CA ALA A 104 2.15 3.41 9.60
C ALA A 104 2.34 4.94 9.48
N PHE A 105 2.15 5.68 10.57
CA PHE A 105 2.35 7.13 10.59
C PHE A 105 3.81 7.52 10.35
N PHE A 106 4.76 6.89 11.03
CA PHE A 106 6.18 7.18 10.81
C PHE A 106 6.64 6.79 9.40
N ALA A 107 6.23 5.62 8.90
CA ALA A 107 6.48 5.20 7.53
C ALA A 107 5.89 6.19 6.50
N ALA A 108 4.68 6.68 6.72
CA ALA A 108 4.07 7.68 5.83
C ALA A 108 4.84 9.00 5.87
N ARG A 109 5.24 9.45 7.06
CA ARG A 109 5.96 10.72 7.26
C ARG A 109 7.38 10.69 6.69
N GLU A 110 8.06 9.54 6.73
CA GLU A 110 9.37 9.35 6.10
C GLU A 110 9.29 9.58 4.59
N GLN A 111 8.23 9.11 3.94
CA GLN A 111 8.03 9.33 2.51
C GLN A 111 7.47 10.71 2.16
N ASN A 112 6.71 11.31 3.07
CA ASN A 112 6.13 12.63 2.87
C ASN A 112 6.26 13.49 4.15
N PRO A 113 7.31 14.32 4.24
CA PRO A 113 7.56 15.19 5.38
C PRO A 113 6.47 16.24 5.66
N THR A 114 5.53 16.45 4.73
CA THR A 114 4.41 17.41 4.91
C THR A 114 3.29 16.85 5.79
N ILE A 115 3.29 15.53 6.07
CA ILE A 115 2.33 14.92 7.00
C ILE A 115 2.53 15.52 8.40
N GLY A 116 1.46 16.09 8.94
CA GLY A 116 1.45 16.81 10.21
C GLY A 116 1.61 15.93 11.45
N ARG A 117 0.95 16.31 12.55
CA ARG A 117 1.05 15.61 13.84
C ARG A 117 0.00 14.49 13.95
N LEU A 118 0.39 13.37 14.57
CA LEU A 118 -0.55 12.34 14.99
C LEU A 118 -1.11 12.68 16.37
N ILE A 119 -2.44 12.78 16.47
CA ILE A 119 -3.15 12.97 17.73
C ILE A 119 -3.91 11.69 18.05
N ALA A 120 -3.58 11.04 19.18
CA ALA A 120 -4.26 9.84 19.66
C ALA A 120 -5.29 10.23 20.74
N LEU A 121 -6.58 10.04 20.43
CA LEU A 121 -7.66 10.24 21.38
C LEU A 121 -8.11 8.88 21.92
N THR A 122 -8.13 8.74 23.24
CA THR A 122 -8.48 7.49 23.92
C THR A 122 -9.52 7.73 25.00
N ARG A 123 -10.36 6.74 25.26
CA ARG A 123 -11.40 6.85 26.30
C ARG A 123 -10.82 6.75 27.71
N THR A 124 -9.76 5.96 27.90
CA THR A 124 -9.20 5.69 29.23
C THR A 124 -7.70 5.93 29.28
N LYS A 125 -7.18 6.21 30.49
CA LYS A 125 -5.75 6.38 30.74
C LYS A 125 -4.94 5.14 30.36
N ASN A 126 -5.44 3.94 30.66
CA ASN A 126 -4.75 2.69 30.30
C ASN A 126 -4.58 2.52 28.79
N GLN A 127 -5.55 3.00 27.98
CA GLN A 127 -5.44 2.97 26.52
C GLN A 127 -4.36 3.94 26.03
N LEU A 128 -4.24 5.13 26.64
CA LEU A 128 -3.19 6.10 26.34
C LEU A 128 -1.79 5.55 26.72
N GLU A 129 -1.68 4.91 27.88
CA GLU A 129 -0.42 4.32 28.35
C GLU A 129 0.14 3.27 27.38
N ILE A 130 -0.73 2.53 26.69
CA ILE A 130 -0.32 1.64 25.60
C ILE A 130 0.41 2.43 24.51
N TYR A 131 -0.18 3.52 23.98
CA TYR A 131 0.47 4.35 22.96
C TYR A 131 1.81 4.91 23.46
N SER A 132 1.86 5.43 24.69
CA SER A 132 3.10 5.98 25.27
C SER A 132 4.22 4.93 25.40
N ARG A 133 3.87 3.69 25.80
CA ARG A 133 4.83 2.60 25.90
C ARG A 133 5.31 2.12 24.53
N GLU A 134 4.40 1.97 23.58
CA GLU A 134 4.73 1.58 22.20
C GLU A 134 5.63 2.64 21.53
N LEU A 135 5.33 3.94 21.73
CA LEU A 135 6.12 5.04 21.18
C LEU A 135 7.57 5.02 21.69
N LYS A 136 7.79 4.71 22.97
CA LYS A 136 9.14 4.60 23.56
C LYS A 136 9.98 3.49 22.93
N ASN A 137 9.33 2.48 22.36
CA ASN A 137 10.01 1.34 21.74
C ASN A 137 10.31 1.56 20.26
N ILE A 138 9.64 2.51 19.61
CA ILE A 138 9.89 2.90 18.22
C ILE A 138 11.19 3.72 18.17
N LYS A 139 12.10 3.34 17.28
CA LYS A 139 13.36 4.06 17.01
C LYS A 139 13.21 4.98 15.82
#